data_AF-A0A3N1UW65-F1
#
_entry.id   AF-A0A3N1UW65-F1
#
_cell.length_a   1.000
_cell.length_b   1.000
_cell.length_c   1.000
_cell.angle_alpha   90.00
_cell.angle_beta   90.00
_cell.angle_gamma   90.00
#
_symmetry.space_group_name_H-M   'P 1'
#
loop_
_entity.id
_entity.type
_entity.pdbx_description
1 polymer ?
#
loop_
_entity_poly.entity_id
_entity_poly.type
_entity_poly.pdbx_seq_one_letter_code
_entity_poly.pdbx_strand_id
1 'polypeptide(L)'
;MSADERERRGTLRRGGFWRDNSLTLVFGTAFLVVLACQAVVGHAEFNEALTVEGLQTIGLGEYVTTSDFAVDVTENWQSEFLQFFLYVFGTVWLLQRGSPESKELHNAGPESDREQRLGDHARSDSPRWAGTKDWRQRVYSRSLGIVMGCLFLGSWSAQSVAGVAAYDEQQLRQLQAPVGWAEYLVLPDFWSRTLQNWQSELLAVAAMVILSVYLRQRGSPESKPVGAAHTSTGVEG
;
A
#
# COMPACT_ATOMS: atom_id res chain seq x y z
N MET A 1 28.80 -8.77 -39.79
CA MET A 1 28.49 -8.01 -38.56
C MET A 1 28.52 -6.53 -38.91
N SER A 2 27.33 -5.94 -39.07
CA SER A 2 27.18 -4.54 -39.45
C SER A 2 27.46 -3.63 -38.25
N ALA A 3 27.87 -2.38 -38.51
CA ALA A 3 28.07 -1.35 -37.48
C ALA A 3 26.81 -1.12 -36.61
N ASP A 4 25.64 -1.44 -37.14
CA ASP A 4 24.31 -1.31 -36.52
C ASP A 4 24.11 -2.25 -35.30
N GLU A 5 24.73 -3.43 -35.30
CA GLU A 5 24.72 -4.33 -34.12
C GLU A 5 25.64 -3.84 -32.99
N ARG A 6 26.66 -3.02 -33.31
CA ARG A 6 27.52 -2.40 -32.29
C ARG A 6 26.85 -1.19 -31.65
N GLU A 7 25.94 -0.52 -32.36
CA GLU A 7 25.20 0.64 -31.85
C GLU A 7 24.00 0.23 -30.97
N ARG A 8 23.33 -0.90 -31.26
CA ARG A 8 22.36 -1.53 -30.33
C ARG A 8 22.99 -2.07 -29.04
N ARG A 9 24.30 -2.31 -29.05
CA ARG A 9 25.13 -2.59 -27.86
C ARG A 9 25.71 -1.32 -27.22
N GLY A 10 25.20 -0.14 -27.60
CA GLY A 10 25.47 1.11 -26.93
C GLY A 10 24.98 1.04 -25.49
N THR A 11 25.90 0.67 -24.58
CA THR A 11 25.92 1.01 -23.16
C THR A 11 24.59 1.54 -22.63
N LEU A 12 23.81 0.68 -21.98
CA LEU A 12 22.92 1.11 -20.91
C LEU A 12 23.80 1.86 -19.91
N ARG A 13 23.95 3.17 -20.09
CA ARG A 13 24.49 4.06 -19.07
C ARG A 13 23.51 3.89 -17.91
N ARG A 14 23.89 3.08 -16.92
CA ARG A 14 23.21 3.06 -15.63
C ARG A 14 23.06 4.52 -15.23
N GLY A 15 21.84 4.97 -14.95
CA GLY A 15 21.67 6.30 -14.43
C GLY A 15 22.44 6.42 -13.13
N GLY A 16 22.69 7.66 -12.69
CA GLY A 16 23.18 7.83 -11.32
C GLY A 16 22.17 7.22 -10.34
N PHE A 17 22.63 6.70 -9.20
CA PHE A 17 21.80 6.13 -8.14
C PHE A 17 20.53 6.95 -7.86
N TRP A 18 20.66 8.28 -7.82
CA TRP A 18 19.56 9.23 -7.62
C TRP A 18 18.48 9.18 -8.71
N ARG A 19 18.87 9.05 -9.98
CA ARG A 19 17.93 8.97 -11.10
C ARG A 19 17.24 7.61 -11.15
N ASP A 20 17.99 6.54 -10.88
CA ASP A 20 17.47 5.18 -10.93
C ASP A 20 16.55 4.86 -9.72
N ASN A 21 16.62 5.64 -8.64
CA ASN A 21 15.81 5.47 -7.43
C ASN A 21 14.95 6.70 -7.09
N SER A 22 14.73 7.62 -8.05
CA SER A 22 14.09 8.91 -7.77
C SER A 22 12.67 8.77 -7.23
N LEU A 23 11.89 7.80 -7.70
CA LEU A 23 10.52 7.55 -7.22
C LEU A 23 10.54 7.23 -5.72
N THR A 24 11.31 6.23 -5.30
CA THR A 24 11.42 5.83 -3.89
C THR A 24 11.97 6.96 -3.03
N LEU A 25 12.99 7.69 -3.50
CA LEU A 25 13.59 8.77 -2.73
C LEU A 25 12.63 9.95 -2.54
N VAL A 26 11.92 10.37 -3.60
CA VAL A 26 10.97 11.48 -3.53
C VAL A 26 9.79 11.13 -2.64
N PHE A 27 9.12 10.00 -2.89
CA PHE A 27 7.94 9.61 -2.10
C PHE A 27 8.32 9.22 -0.66
N GLY A 28 9.47 8.57 -0.45
CA GLY A 28 9.96 8.26 0.89
C GLY A 28 10.33 9.51 1.69
N THR A 29 10.96 10.50 1.06
CA THR A 29 11.26 11.79 1.72
C THR A 29 9.98 12.56 2.01
N ALA A 30 9.06 12.64 1.04
CA ALA A 30 7.77 13.30 1.23
C ALA A 30 6.97 12.66 2.37
N PHE A 31 6.95 11.33 2.45
CA PHE A 31 6.35 10.59 3.56
C PHE A 31 6.96 10.98 4.91
N LEU A 32 8.29 11.00 5.05
CA LEU A 32 8.95 11.40 6.30
C LEU A 32 8.65 12.85 6.70
N VAL A 33 8.58 13.75 5.71
CA VAL A 33 8.20 15.15 5.95
C VAL A 33 6.76 15.25 6.43
N VAL A 34 5.82 14.58 5.76
CA VAL A 34 4.41 14.59 6.15
C VAL A 34 4.20 13.95 7.51
N LEU A 35 4.87 12.83 7.82
CA LEU A 35 4.82 12.18 9.13
C LEU A 35 5.36 13.09 10.25
N ALA A 36 6.44 13.82 9.99
CA ALA A 36 6.97 14.81 10.93
C ALA A 36 6.01 15.98 11.13
N CYS A 37 5.37 16.47 10.06
CA CYS A 37 4.33 17.50 10.16
C CYS A 37 3.12 17.00 10.94
N GLN A 38 2.65 15.78 10.67
CA GLN A 38 1.56 15.13 11.40
C GLN A 38 1.89 15.05 12.90
N ALA A 39 3.10 14.61 13.26
CA ALA A 39 3.53 14.55 14.67
C ALA A 39 3.51 15.93 15.35
N VAL A 40 3.93 17.00 14.66
CA VAL A 40 3.92 18.36 15.21
C VAL A 40 2.50 18.91 15.36
N VAL A 41 1.65 18.72 14.36
CA VAL A 41 0.26 19.23 14.38
C VAL A 41 -0.59 18.45 15.38
N GLY A 42 -0.50 17.12 15.36
CA GLY A 42 -1.21 16.26 16.31
C GLY A 42 -0.76 16.52 17.76
N HIS A 43 0.54 16.81 17.98
CA HIS A 43 1.03 17.21 19.30
C HIS A 43 0.36 18.50 19.81
N ALA A 44 0.16 19.48 18.92
CA ALA A 44 -0.52 20.71 19.27
C ALA A 44 -2.01 20.48 19.60
N GLU A 45 -2.70 19.69 18.78
CA GLU A 45 -4.11 19.32 18.99
C GLU A 45 -4.30 18.54 20.30
N PHE A 46 -3.44 17.56 20.56
CA PHE A 46 -3.47 16.77 21.79
C PHE A 46 -3.27 17.65 23.04
N ASN A 47 -2.31 18.57 23.00
CA ASN A 47 -2.07 19.51 24.10
C ASN A 47 -3.21 20.52 24.27
N GLU A 48 -3.89 20.92 23.21
CA GLU A 48 -5.09 21.75 23.30
C GLU A 48 -6.21 21.01 24.03
N ALA A 49 -6.46 19.74 23.69
CA ALA A 49 -7.43 18.89 24.38
C ALA A 49 -7.09 18.71 25.86
N LEU A 50 -5.82 18.42 26.19
CA LEU A 50 -5.37 18.34 27.59
C LEU A 50 -5.59 19.65 28.34
N THR A 51 -5.30 20.79 27.71
CA THR A 51 -5.48 22.11 28.32
C THR A 51 -6.96 22.39 28.62
N VAL A 52 -7.87 22.03 27.70
CA VAL A 52 -9.33 22.15 27.89
C VAL A 52 -9.81 21.30 29.07
N GLU A 53 -9.22 20.12 29.25
CA GLU A 53 -9.52 19.21 30.36
C GLU A 53 -8.80 19.59 31.68
N GLY A 54 -7.99 20.65 31.69
CA GLY A 54 -7.21 21.07 32.86
C GLY A 54 -6.05 20.13 33.22
N LEU A 55 -5.60 19.33 32.25
CA LEU A 55 -4.49 18.39 32.38
C LEU A 55 -3.15 19.01 31.99
N GLN A 56 -2.06 18.39 32.43
CA GLN A 56 -0.71 18.83 32.11
C GLN A 56 -0.35 18.47 30.67
N THR A 57 0.19 19.43 29.91
CA THR A 57 0.69 19.20 28.55
C THR A 57 1.95 18.35 28.53
N ILE A 58 2.13 17.63 27.43
CA ILE A 58 3.27 16.72 27.22
C ILE A 58 4.23 17.27 26.16
N GLY A 59 5.45 16.74 26.13
CA GLY A 59 6.44 17.06 25.09
C GLY A 59 6.24 16.24 23.80
N LEU A 60 6.79 16.71 22.67
CA LEU A 60 6.65 16.02 21.38
C LEU A 60 7.18 14.58 21.40
N GLY A 61 8.31 14.34 22.08
CA GLY A 61 8.89 12.99 22.20
C GLY A 61 8.01 12.03 22.99
N GLU A 62 7.25 12.54 23.96
CA GLU A 62 6.27 11.76 24.70
C GLU A 62 5.03 11.51 23.83
N TYR A 63 4.56 12.54 23.11
CA TYR A 63 3.41 12.44 22.19
C TYR A 63 3.59 11.35 21.12
N VAL A 64 4.74 11.26 20.46
CA VAL A 64 4.96 10.22 19.43
C VAL A 64 4.99 8.78 19.98
N THR A 65 4.97 8.62 21.31
CA THR A 65 4.88 7.32 21.99
C THR A 65 3.49 7.05 22.58
N THR A 66 2.53 7.96 22.42
CA THR A 66 1.15 7.78 22.90
C THR A 66 0.37 6.81 22.03
N SER A 67 -0.69 6.26 22.61
CA SER A 67 -1.73 5.50 21.89
C SER A 67 -2.39 6.36 20.81
N ASP A 68 -2.66 7.64 21.10
CA ASP A 68 -3.28 8.60 20.17
C ASP A 68 -2.51 8.71 18.85
N PHE A 69 -1.22 9.01 18.90
CA PHE A 69 -0.38 9.08 17.70
C PHE A 69 -0.25 7.73 17.00
N ALA A 70 -0.11 6.64 17.76
CA ALA A 70 0.01 5.29 17.19
C ALA A 70 -1.26 4.88 16.44
N VAL A 71 -2.44 5.21 16.98
CA VAL A 71 -3.73 4.97 16.35
C VAL A 71 -3.81 5.74 15.03
N ASP A 72 -3.59 7.05 15.03
CA ASP A 72 -3.68 7.89 13.82
C ASP A 72 -2.80 7.38 12.68
N VAL A 73 -1.57 6.98 13.00
CA VAL A 73 -0.62 6.46 12.00
C VAL A 73 -1.05 5.08 11.51
N THR A 74 -1.43 4.18 12.41
CA THR A 74 -1.75 2.79 12.04
C THR A 74 -3.09 2.63 11.35
N GLU A 75 -4.08 3.50 11.65
CA GLU A 75 -5.37 3.59 10.95
C GLU A 75 -5.20 3.85 9.46
N ASN A 76 -4.31 4.78 9.10
CA ASN A 76 -3.98 5.08 7.71
C ASN A 76 -3.17 3.96 7.07
N TRP A 77 -2.13 3.46 7.74
CA TRP A 77 -1.25 2.46 7.14
C TRP A 77 -1.97 1.16 6.81
N GLN A 78 -2.90 0.74 7.67
CA GLN A 78 -3.60 -0.52 7.43
C GLN A 78 -4.46 -0.48 6.18
N SER A 79 -5.15 0.64 5.90
CA SER A 79 -6.01 0.72 4.73
C SER A 79 -5.18 0.78 3.45
N GLU A 80 -4.06 1.52 3.47
CA GLU A 80 -3.10 1.56 2.36
C GLU A 80 -2.55 0.17 2.02
N PHE A 81 -2.13 -0.60 3.03
CA PHE A 81 -1.66 -1.97 2.78
C PHE A 81 -2.79 -2.94 2.40
N LEU A 82 -4.00 -2.75 2.94
CA LEU A 82 -5.18 -3.49 2.50
C LEU A 82 -5.46 -3.24 1.02
N GLN A 83 -5.41 -1.98 0.59
CA GLN A 83 -5.59 -1.57 -0.80
C GLN A 83 -4.63 -2.35 -1.70
N PHE A 84 -3.32 -2.28 -1.43
CA PHE A 84 -2.32 -2.99 -2.24
C PHE A 84 -2.46 -4.50 -2.16
N PHE A 85 -2.79 -5.05 -1.00
CA PHE A 85 -3.05 -6.49 -0.86
C PHE A 85 -4.23 -6.94 -1.74
N LEU A 86 -5.37 -6.25 -1.64
CA LEU A 86 -6.56 -6.53 -2.45
C LEU A 86 -6.27 -6.32 -3.92
N TYR A 87 -5.48 -5.31 -4.28
CA TYR A 87 -5.11 -5.05 -5.65
C TYR A 87 -4.22 -6.16 -6.23
N VAL A 88 -3.15 -6.53 -5.53
CA VAL A 88 -2.19 -7.57 -5.96
C VAL A 88 -2.86 -8.93 -6.10
N PHE A 89 -3.78 -9.31 -5.20
CA PHE A 89 -4.48 -10.60 -5.31
C PHE A 89 -5.74 -10.54 -6.16
N GLY A 90 -6.49 -9.44 -6.08
CA GLY A 90 -7.76 -9.25 -6.76
C GLY A 90 -7.57 -9.16 -8.27
N THR A 91 -6.63 -8.36 -8.76
CA THR A 91 -6.38 -8.16 -10.20
C THR A 91 -5.85 -9.42 -10.92
N VAL A 92 -5.46 -10.45 -10.18
CA VAL A 92 -5.18 -11.78 -10.75
C VAL A 92 -6.46 -12.39 -11.35
N TRP A 93 -7.62 -12.15 -10.75
CA TRP A 93 -8.89 -12.81 -11.13
C TRP A 93 -10.01 -11.83 -11.52
N LEU A 94 -10.03 -10.65 -10.92
CA LEU A 94 -10.99 -9.59 -11.21
C LEU A 94 -10.51 -8.81 -12.43
N LEU A 95 -11.27 -8.91 -13.52
CA LEU A 95 -10.93 -8.30 -14.79
C LEU A 95 -11.95 -7.23 -15.17
N GLN A 96 -11.45 -6.10 -15.67
CA GLN A 96 -12.25 -4.96 -16.12
C GLN A 96 -11.88 -4.62 -17.56
N ARG A 97 -12.85 -4.79 -18.47
CA ARG A 97 -12.67 -4.39 -19.87
C ARG A 97 -12.32 -2.91 -19.96
N GLY A 98 -11.27 -2.61 -20.70
CA GLY A 98 -10.86 -1.25 -20.98
C GLY A 98 -9.89 -0.65 -19.96
N SER A 99 -9.68 -1.30 -18.81
CA SER A 99 -8.79 -0.80 -17.77
C SER A 99 -7.33 -1.15 -18.08
N PRO A 100 -6.37 -0.20 -18.00
CA PRO A 100 -4.94 -0.52 -18.04
C PRO A 100 -4.50 -1.37 -16.84
N GLU A 101 -5.24 -1.30 -15.75
CA GLU A 101 -5.00 -2.03 -14.49
C GLU A 101 -5.48 -3.49 -14.51
N SER A 102 -6.09 -3.91 -15.61
CA SER A 102 -6.63 -5.26 -15.78
C SER A 102 -5.86 -6.02 -16.85
N LYS A 103 -5.71 -7.32 -16.64
CA LYS A 103 -5.36 -8.25 -17.72
C LYS A 103 -6.51 -8.34 -18.73
N GLU A 104 -6.22 -8.87 -19.91
CA GLU A 104 -7.26 -9.21 -20.87
C GLU A 104 -8.27 -10.21 -20.28
N LEU A 105 -9.54 -10.09 -20.69
CA LEU A 105 -10.67 -10.85 -20.11
C LEU A 105 -10.51 -12.38 -20.11
N HIS A 106 -9.68 -12.93 -20.99
CA HIS A 106 -9.44 -14.38 -21.09
C HIS A 106 -8.21 -14.86 -20.31
N ASN A 107 -7.44 -13.93 -19.70
CA ASN A 107 -6.19 -14.19 -19.00
C ASN A 107 -6.37 -14.14 -17.46
N ALA A 108 -7.55 -14.46 -16.96
CA ALA A 108 -7.78 -14.58 -15.52
C ALA A 108 -6.92 -15.70 -14.93
N GLY A 109 -6.25 -15.42 -13.82
CA GLY A 109 -5.42 -16.35 -13.07
C GLY A 109 -3.93 -16.00 -13.06
N PRO A 110 -3.11 -16.92 -12.51
CA PRO A 110 -1.68 -16.69 -12.26
C PRO A 110 -0.80 -16.79 -13.51
N GLU A 111 -1.40 -16.91 -14.71
CA GLU A 111 -0.72 -17.20 -15.98
C GLU A 111 0.04 -18.55 -15.97
N SER A 112 0.62 -18.91 -17.11
CA SER A 112 1.42 -20.13 -17.23
C SER A 112 2.85 -19.93 -16.67
N ASP A 113 3.49 -21.03 -16.25
CA ASP A 113 4.91 -21.02 -15.84
C ASP A 113 5.83 -20.45 -16.92
N ARG A 114 5.46 -20.58 -18.20
CA ARG A 114 6.23 -20.06 -19.33
C ARG A 114 6.17 -18.53 -19.39
N GLU A 115 4.99 -17.95 -19.22
CA GLU A 115 4.79 -16.49 -19.20
C GLU A 115 5.48 -15.87 -17.99
N GLN A 116 5.36 -16.53 -16.83
CA GLN A 116 5.96 -16.11 -15.56
C GLN A 116 7.45 -16.46 -15.41
N ARG A 117 8.05 -17.16 -16.40
CA ARG A 117 9.45 -17.61 -16.40
C ARG A 117 9.82 -18.42 -15.15
N LEU A 118 8.94 -19.35 -14.78
CA LEU A 118 9.09 -20.22 -13.61
C LEU A 118 9.67 -21.58 -14.00
N GLY A 119 10.43 -22.18 -13.07
CA GLY A 119 10.89 -23.56 -13.17
C GLY A 119 11.82 -23.76 -14.37
N ASP A 120 11.42 -24.64 -15.29
CA ASP A 120 12.18 -24.91 -16.53
C ASP A 120 12.23 -23.72 -17.49
N HIS A 121 11.36 -22.73 -17.30
CA HIS A 121 11.31 -21.52 -18.12
C HIS A 121 12.07 -20.34 -17.50
N ALA A 122 12.72 -20.54 -16.34
CA ALA A 122 13.60 -19.55 -15.75
C ALA A 122 14.81 -19.29 -16.66
N ARG A 123 15.24 -18.03 -16.73
CA ARG A 123 16.35 -17.57 -17.56
C ARG A 123 17.59 -17.29 -16.71
N SER A 124 18.72 -17.04 -17.35
CA SER A 124 19.97 -16.72 -16.64
C SER A 124 19.92 -15.40 -15.84
N ASP A 125 19.03 -14.49 -16.23
CA ASP A 125 18.74 -13.24 -15.54
C ASP A 125 17.60 -13.37 -14.52
N SER A 126 16.95 -14.53 -14.40
CA SER A 126 15.89 -14.76 -13.43
C SER A 126 16.42 -14.81 -11.99
N PRO A 127 15.65 -14.31 -11.01
CA PRO A 127 15.97 -14.46 -9.59
C PRO A 127 16.18 -15.93 -9.18
N ARG A 128 17.10 -16.18 -8.24
CA ARG A 128 17.51 -17.55 -7.86
C ARG A 128 16.36 -18.48 -7.49
N TRP A 129 15.32 -17.97 -6.81
CA TRP A 129 14.19 -18.78 -6.36
C TRP A 129 13.14 -19.03 -7.46
N ALA A 130 13.24 -18.37 -8.61
CA ALA A 130 12.30 -18.58 -9.73
C ALA A 130 12.46 -19.96 -10.39
N GLY A 131 13.62 -20.62 -10.26
CA GLY A 131 13.91 -21.91 -10.89
C GLY A 131 13.94 -23.12 -9.95
N THR A 132 13.70 -22.97 -8.65
CA THR A 132 13.97 -24.05 -7.67
C THR A 132 12.93 -25.18 -7.66
N LYS A 133 11.72 -24.95 -8.20
CA LYS A 133 10.59 -25.91 -8.25
C LYS A 133 10.19 -26.53 -6.89
N ASP A 134 10.54 -25.87 -5.80
CA ASP A 134 10.27 -26.28 -4.43
C ASP A 134 9.37 -25.25 -3.72
N TRP A 135 9.23 -25.36 -2.40
CA TRP A 135 8.42 -24.41 -1.61
C TRP A 135 8.95 -22.97 -1.70
N ARG A 136 10.25 -22.76 -1.94
CA ARG A 136 10.84 -21.42 -2.03
C ARG A 136 10.32 -20.68 -3.25
N GLN A 137 10.17 -21.38 -4.38
CA GLN A 137 9.55 -20.82 -5.58
C GLN A 137 8.11 -20.39 -5.31
N ARG A 138 7.33 -21.19 -4.56
CA ARG A 138 5.93 -20.86 -4.21
C ARG A 138 5.81 -19.65 -3.31
N VAL A 139 6.74 -19.50 -2.36
CA VAL A 139 6.80 -18.31 -1.49
C VAL A 139 7.24 -17.10 -2.30
N TYR A 140 8.27 -17.25 -3.14
CA TYR A 140 8.78 -16.17 -3.98
C TYR A 140 7.73 -15.63 -4.95
N SER A 141 7.00 -16.52 -5.65
CA SER A 141 5.98 -16.14 -6.63
C SER A 141 4.76 -15.44 -6.03
N ARG A 142 4.60 -15.48 -4.70
CA ARG A 142 3.53 -14.80 -3.97
C ARG A 142 4.06 -13.77 -2.98
N SER A 143 5.36 -13.50 -2.99
CA SER A 143 6.04 -12.76 -1.94
C SER A 143 5.53 -11.33 -1.79
N LEU A 144 5.25 -10.63 -2.89
CA LEU A 144 4.68 -9.28 -2.86
C LEU A 144 3.33 -9.26 -2.11
N GLY A 145 2.40 -10.12 -2.53
CA GLY A 145 1.10 -10.23 -1.88
C GLY A 145 1.19 -10.67 -0.42
N ILE A 146 2.08 -11.63 -0.10
CA ILE A 146 2.33 -12.05 1.28
C ILE A 146 2.84 -10.88 2.13
N VAL A 147 3.82 -10.12 1.64
CA VAL A 147 4.35 -8.95 2.35
C VAL A 147 3.27 -7.89 2.56
N MET A 148 2.49 -7.56 1.52
CA MET A 148 1.37 -6.61 1.67
C MET A 148 0.34 -7.08 2.70
N GLY A 149 -0.01 -8.37 2.68
CA GLY A 149 -0.93 -8.95 3.65
C GLY A 149 -0.37 -8.98 5.08
N CYS A 150 0.92 -9.28 5.25
CA CYS A 150 1.59 -9.22 6.55
C CYS A 150 1.67 -7.79 7.08
N LEU A 151 1.97 -6.81 6.23
CA LEU A 151 2.00 -5.40 6.61
C LEU A 151 0.61 -4.93 7.03
N PHE A 152 -0.43 -5.24 6.24
CA PHE A 152 -1.83 -4.98 6.58
C PHE A 152 -2.22 -5.58 7.94
N LEU A 153 -1.99 -6.88 8.13
CA LEU A 153 -2.34 -7.55 9.40
C LEU A 153 -1.54 -6.99 10.57
N GLY A 154 -0.27 -6.64 10.34
CA GLY A 154 0.59 -6.02 11.34
C GLY A 154 0.08 -4.65 11.76
N SER A 155 -0.21 -3.76 10.81
CA SER A 155 -0.73 -2.42 11.07
C SER A 155 -2.15 -2.45 11.64
N TRP A 156 -3.03 -3.34 11.16
CA TRP A 156 -4.39 -3.48 11.69
C TRP A 156 -4.38 -4.04 13.12
N SER A 157 -3.46 -4.97 13.42
CA SER A 157 -3.25 -5.44 14.79
C SER A 157 -2.70 -4.32 15.68
N ALA A 158 -1.74 -3.55 15.20
CA ALA A 158 -1.20 -2.40 15.92
C ALA A 158 -2.29 -1.34 16.20
N GLN A 159 -3.13 -1.03 15.21
CA GLN A 159 -4.30 -0.17 15.38
C GLN A 159 -5.26 -0.74 16.43
N SER A 160 -5.53 -2.05 16.44
CA SER A 160 -6.45 -2.64 17.42
C SER A 160 -5.93 -2.53 18.86
N VAL A 161 -4.61 -2.64 19.06
CA VAL A 161 -3.97 -2.54 20.37
C VAL A 161 -3.83 -1.09 20.81
N ALA A 162 -3.42 -0.20 19.91
CA ALA A 162 -3.37 1.22 20.21
C ALA A 162 -4.78 1.81 20.43
N GLY A 163 -5.76 1.31 19.68
CA GLY A 163 -7.17 1.72 19.75
C GLY A 163 -7.81 1.39 21.09
N VAL A 164 -7.60 0.18 21.64
CA VAL A 164 -8.11 -0.13 22.99
C VAL A 164 -7.48 0.77 24.05
N ALA A 165 -6.19 1.08 23.92
CA ALA A 165 -5.52 2.00 24.86
C ALA A 165 -6.06 3.44 24.77
N ALA A 166 -6.29 3.95 23.56
CA ALA A 166 -6.89 5.27 23.34
C ALA A 166 -8.35 5.32 23.82
N TYR A 167 -9.12 4.26 23.57
CA TYR A 167 -10.50 4.13 24.05
C TYR A 167 -10.57 4.12 25.58
N ASP A 168 -9.72 3.31 26.22
CA ASP A 168 -9.67 3.22 27.68
C ASP A 168 -9.20 4.52 28.33
N GLU A 169 -8.28 5.26 27.70
CA GLU A 169 -7.87 6.59 28.16
C GLU A 169 -9.08 7.54 28.23
N GLN A 170 -9.93 7.53 27.20
CA GLN A 170 -11.17 8.30 27.19
C GLN A 170 -12.17 7.80 28.25
N GLN A 171 -12.33 6.49 28.41
CA GLN A 171 -13.20 5.90 29.45
C GLN A 171 -12.78 6.35 30.84
N LEU A 172 -11.48 6.30 31.15
CA LEU A 172 -10.95 6.69 32.45
C LEU A 172 -11.14 8.19 32.72
N ARG A 173 -10.96 9.05 31.71
CA ARG A 173 -11.27 10.49 31.81
C ARG A 173 -12.76 10.74 32.12
N GLN A 174 -13.63 9.85 31.66
CA GLN A 174 -15.08 9.90 31.93
C GLN A 174 -15.51 9.13 33.18
N LEU A 175 -14.57 8.65 34.01
CA LEU A 175 -14.82 7.84 35.21
C LEU A 175 -15.56 6.52 34.91
N GLN A 176 -15.35 5.97 33.71
CA GLN A 176 -15.89 4.68 33.28
C GLN A 176 -14.83 3.58 33.40
N ALA A 177 -15.28 2.32 33.43
CA ALA A 177 -14.38 1.18 33.48
C ALA A 177 -13.70 0.96 32.11
N PRO A 178 -12.39 0.61 32.09
CA PRO A 178 -11.70 0.19 30.88
C PRO A 178 -12.22 -1.18 30.42
N VAL A 179 -12.08 -1.44 29.12
CA VAL A 179 -12.50 -2.69 28.48
C VAL A 179 -11.30 -3.57 28.13
N GLY A 180 -11.52 -4.88 28.03
CA GLY A 180 -10.47 -5.77 27.52
C GLY A 180 -10.29 -5.62 26.00
N TRP A 181 -9.11 -5.95 25.47
CA TRP A 181 -8.86 -5.94 24.01
C TRP A 181 -9.89 -6.78 23.22
N ALA A 182 -10.24 -7.97 23.71
CA ALA A 182 -11.23 -8.82 23.06
C ALA A 182 -12.65 -8.20 23.05
N GLU A 183 -12.99 -7.41 24.06
CA GLU A 183 -14.24 -6.66 24.12
C GLU A 183 -14.20 -5.45 23.18
N TYR A 184 -13.07 -4.74 23.13
CA TYR A 184 -12.88 -3.61 22.21
C TYR A 184 -13.09 -3.98 20.74
N LEU A 185 -12.64 -5.17 20.31
CA LEU A 185 -12.80 -5.66 18.93
C LEU A 185 -14.27 -5.81 18.47
N VAL A 186 -15.23 -5.87 19.39
CA VAL A 186 -16.66 -5.92 19.05
C VAL A 186 -17.37 -4.58 19.26
N LEU A 187 -16.66 -3.54 19.72
CA LEU A 187 -17.23 -2.22 19.90
C LEU A 187 -17.36 -1.45 18.58
N PRO A 188 -18.39 -0.58 18.45
CA PRO A 188 -18.56 0.24 17.26
C PRO A 188 -17.38 1.17 16.96
N ASP A 189 -16.65 1.64 17.98
CA ASP A 189 -15.49 2.52 17.80
C ASP A 189 -14.42 1.89 16.90
N PHE A 190 -13.99 0.67 17.21
CA PHE A 190 -13.00 -0.08 16.43
C PHE A 190 -13.41 -0.24 14.96
N TRP A 191 -14.66 -0.65 14.73
CA TRP A 191 -15.19 -0.86 13.38
C TRP A 191 -15.44 0.44 12.64
N SER A 192 -15.83 1.50 13.34
CA SER A 192 -16.00 2.83 12.74
C SER A 192 -14.67 3.32 12.15
N ARG A 193 -13.60 3.29 12.93
CA ARG A 193 -12.24 3.65 12.50
C ARG A 193 -11.75 2.78 11.33
N THR A 194 -11.94 1.46 11.44
CA THR A 194 -11.52 0.50 10.41
C THR A 194 -12.30 0.68 9.10
N LEU A 195 -13.64 0.69 9.16
CA LEU A 195 -14.50 0.68 7.98
C LEU A 195 -14.52 2.03 7.25
N GLN A 196 -14.37 3.15 7.94
CA GLN A 196 -14.24 4.47 7.29
C GLN A 196 -13.00 4.51 6.39
N ASN A 197 -11.86 4.06 6.91
CA ASN A 197 -10.62 3.98 6.13
C ASN A 197 -10.72 2.97 4.98
N TRP A 198 -11.33 1.79 5.19
CA TRP A 198 -11.50 0.82 4.10
C TRP A 198 -12.42 1.35 3.00
N GLN A 199 -13.46 2.09 3.38
CA GLN A 199 -14.39 2.68 2.43
C GLN A 199 -13.70 3.68 1.50
N SER A 200 -12.84 4.55 2.03
CA SER A 200 -12.11 5.53 1.21
C SER A 200 -11.16 4.84 0.22
N GLU A 201 -10.41 3.84 0.67
CA GLU A 201 -9.48 3.10 -0.21
C GLU A 201 -10.21 2.34 -1.32
N LEU A 202 -11.29 1.65 -0.98
CA LEU A 202 -12.09 0.94 -1.97
C LEU A 202 -12.69 1.89 -3.01
N LEU A 203 -13.11 3.09 -2.58
CA LEU A 203 -13.57 4.14 -3.49
C LEU A 203 -12.43 4.63 -4.39
N ALA A 204 -11.23 4.85 -3.85
CA ALA A 204 -10.06 5.29 -4.60
C ALA A 204 -9.66 4.26 -5.68
N VAL A 205 -9.56 2.97 -5.32
CA VAL A 205 -9.31 1.89 -6.30
C VAL A 205 -10.39 1.84 -7.36
N ALA A 206 -11.67 1.85 -6.96
CA ALA A 206 -12.78 1.78 -7.90
C ALA A 206 -12.75 2.97 -8.88
N ALA A 207 -12.48 4.19 -8.37
CA ALA A 207 -12.31 5.39 -9.16
C ALA A 207 -11.13 5.23 -10.14
N MET A 208 -9.99 4.75 -9.68
CA MET A 208 -8.81 4.59 -10.53
C MET A 208 -9.05 3.57 -11.65
N VAL A 209 -9.67 2.43 -11.33
CA VAL A 209 -10.02 1.39 -12.31
C VAL A 209 -11.01 1.88 -13.37
N ILE A 210 -12.00 2.70 -13.01
CA ILE A 210 -12.99 3.21 -13.99
C ILE A 210 -12.48 4.43 -14.76
N LEU A 211 -11.83 5.37 -14.08
CA LEU A 211 -11.39 6.63 -14.69
C LEU A 211 -10.27 6.39 -15.69
N SER A 212 -9.37 5.44 -15.44
CA SER A 212 -8.28 5.08 -16.36
C SER A 212 -8.75 4.47 -17.69
N VAL A 213 -9.99 3.98 -17.75
CA VAL A 213 -10.63 3.59 -19.03
C VAL A 213 -10.78 4.80 -19.95
N TYR A 214 -11.18 5.94 -19.39
CA TYR A 214 -11.64 7.12 -20.13
C TYR A 214 -10.62 8.27 -20.16
N LEU A 215 -9.91 8.49 -19.06
CA LEU A 215 -8.95 9.58 -18.90
C LEU A 215 -7.54 9.15 -19.31
N ARG A 216 -6.69 10.14 -19.62
CA ARG A 216 -5.33 9.92 -20.14
C ARG A 216 -4.36 10.89 -19.48
N GLN A 217 -3.26 10.37 -18.94
CA GLN A 217 -2.10 11.14 -18.50
C GLN A 217 -0.90 10.73 -19.36
N ARG A 218 -0.53 11.59 -20.33
CA ARG A 218 0.51 11.26 -21.31
C ARG A 218 1.83 10.89 -20.61
N GLY A 219 2.32 9.69 -20.88
CA GLY A 219 3.58 9.16 -20.33
C GLY A 219 3.48 8.57 -18.92
N SER A 220 2.27 8.51 -18.33
CA SER A 220 2.03 7.80 -17.07
C SER A 220 1.86 6.30 -17.32
N PRO A 221 2.42 5.42 -16.47
CA PRO A 221 2.11 3.99 -16.50
C PRO A 221 0.67 3.68 -16.09
N GLU A 222 0.04 4.58 -15.34
CA GLU A 222 -1.32 4.43 -14.77
C GLU A 222 -2.45 4.78 -15.77
N SER A 223 -2.12 5.01 -17.04
CA SER A 223 -3.14 5.29 -18.07
C SER A 223 -2.72 4.77 -19.43
N LYS A 224 -3.70 4.39 -20.24
CA LYS A 224 -3.46 3.92 -21.62
C LYS A 224 -2.81 5.01 -22.48
N PRO A 225 -2.12 4.63 -23.58
CA PRO A 225 -1.71 5.60 -24.59
C PRO A 225 -2.86 6.51 -25.03
N VAL A 226 -2.56 7.78 -25.32
CA VAL A 226 -3.59 8.79 -25.63
C VAL A 226 -4.45 8.38 -26.83
N GLY A 227 -3.85 7.70 -27.82
CA GLY A 227 -4.56 7.20 -29.01
C GLY A 227 -5.27 5.85 -28.83
N ALA A 228 -5.15 5.18 -27.68
CA ALA A 228 -5.74 3.87 -27.45
C ALA A 228 -7.25 3.94 -27.17
N ALA A 229 -8.00 3.00 -27.76
CA ALA A 229 -9.45 2.90 -27.63
C ALA A 229 -9.89 2.64 -26.17
N HIS A 230 -11.10 3.04 -25.80
CA HIS A 230 -11.64 2.76 -24.46
C HIS A 230 -11.79 1.26 -24.18
N THR A 231 -12.02 0.45 -25.21
CA THR A 231 -12.20 -1.01 -25.09
C THR A 231 -10.88 -1.80 -24.97
N SER A 232 -9.73 -1.20 -25.28
CA SER A 232 -8.43 -1.88 -25.12
C SER A 232 -8.11 -2.07 -23.64
N THR A 233 -7.73 -3.29 -23.28
CA THR A 233 -7.46 -3.71 -21.89
C THR A 233 -5.99 -4.05 -21.74
N GLY A 234 -5.40 -3.73 -20.60
CA GLY A 234 -3.96 -3.88 -20.36
C GLY A 234 -3.14 -2.73 -20.93
N VAL A 235 -1.89 -2.67 -20.48
CA VAL A 235 -0.87 -1.76 -21.00
C VAL A 235 -0.15 -2.48 -22.13
N GLU A 236 -0.55 -2.23 -23.38
CA GLU A 236 0.28 -2.63 -24.53
C GLU A 236 1.62 -1.89 -24.43
N GLY A 237 2.66 -2.63 -24.06
CA GLY A 237 4.07 -2.24 -24.10
C GLY A 237 4.86 -3.23 -24.92
#